data_AF-A0A852M6C8-F1
#
_entry.id   AF-A0A852M6C8-F1
#
_cell.length_a   1.000
_cell.length_b   1.000
_cell.length_c   1.000
_cell.angle_alpha   90.00
_cell.angle_beta   90.00
_cell.angle_gamma   90.00
#
_symmetry.space_group_name_H-M   'P 1'
#
loop_
_entity.id
_entity.type
_entity.pdbx_description
1 polymer ?
#
loop_
_entity_poly.entity_id
_entity_poly.type
_entity_poly.pdbx_seq_one_letter_code
_entity_poly.pdbx_strand_id
1 'polypeptide(L)'
;QYKGEISTAFEKMNITLSPISLLSQDQKDTLLNASRAGQPPNFTSILEQLDQNVTEGSLLDLATELEQLADKVGPEVRDDLKADARQLRELDKEMQTSFSVPLHRLKENIHGVQRQAAQLEAQTNAALDKASQAQEFLEKETGNIIKNETWAFLEELLDFFETYISWAKSSLTGDVARCKPLAQTLDNVETITCDYILDSLNAFWFSLGWCTFFLLPSIILAVRLAKFYRRMDFADVNRPPTFNFYKMPRPTTRH
;
A
#
# COMPACT_ATOMS: atom_id res chain seq x y z
N GLN A 1 -14.22 11.83 16.94
CA GLN A 1 -14.08 10.84 18.03
C GLN A 1 -13.35 9.59 17.53
N TYR A 2 -13.85 8.91 16.50
CA TYR A 2 -13.23 7.69 15.93
C TYR A 2 -11.76 7.83 15.51
N LYS A 3 -11.36 8.96 14.90
CA LYS A 3 -9.96 9.24 14.52
C LYS A 3 -8.98 9.18 15.70
N GLY A 4 -9.36 9.73 16.85
CA GLY A 4 -8.52 9.73 18.06
C GLY A 4 -8.41 8.35 18.72
N GLU A 5 -9.48 7.57 18.71
CA GLU A 5 -9.48 6.20 19.25
C GLU A 5 -8.62 5.26 18.41
N ILE A 6 -8.71 5.37 17.07
CA ILE A 6 -7.91 4.61 16.12
C ILE A 6 -6.42 5.01 16.22
N SER A 7 -6.13 6.31 16.34
CA SER A 7 -4.78 6.83 16.60
C SER A 7 -4.15 6.21 17.86
N THR A 8 -4.90 6.21 18.96
CA THR A 8 -4.42 5.71 20.25
C THR A 8 -4.24 4.18 20.23
N ALA A 9 -5.09 3.46 19.50
CA ALA A 9 -4.95 2.02 19.31
C ALA A 9 -3.71 1.66 18.50
N PHE A 10 -3.41 2.46 17.46
CA PHE A 10 -2.24 2.24 16.61
C PHE A 10 -0.92 2.56 17.31
N GLU A 11 -0.85 3.61 18.13
CA GLU A 11 0.35 3.93 18.91
C GLU A 11 0.79 2.78 19.83
N LYS A 12 -0.21 2.03 20.35
CA LYS A 12 -0.02 0.85 21.20
C LYS A 12 0.31 -0.43 20.43
N MET A 13 0.24 -0.40 19.09
CA MET A 13 0.54 -1.55 18.26
C MET A 13 2.05 -1.81 18.25
N ASN A 14 2.43 -3.01 18.64
CA ASN A 14 3.82 -3.44 18.64
C ASN A 14 4.09 -4.26 17.37
N ILE A 15 4.94 -3.75 16.48
CA ILE A 15 5.24 -4.42 15.20
C ILE A 15 6.38 -5.39 15.44
N THR A 16 6.07 -6.68 15.53
CA THR A 16 7.08 -7.74 15.63
C THR A 16 7.47 -8.23 14.25
N LEU A 17 8.67 -7.88 13.83
CA LEU A 17 9.31 -8.47 12.65
C LEU A 17 9.90 -9.83 13.02
N SER A 18 9.82 -10.79 12.09
CA SER A 18 10.61 -12.01 12.20
C SER A 18 12.10 -11.64 12.18
N PRO A 19 12.93 -12.27 13.02
CA PRO A 19 14.36 -12.00 13.02
C PRO A 19 14.94 -12.34 11.65
N ILE A 20 15.40 -11.32 10.94
CA ILE A 20 16.14 -11.47 9.68
C ILE A 20 17.59 -11.68 10.07
N SER A 21 18.23 -12.75 9.59
CA SER A 21 19.67 -12.96 9.77
C SER A 21 20.32 -13.01 8.40
N LEU A 22 21.08 -11.97 8.05
CA LEU A 22 21.77 -11.89 6.76
C LEU A 22 22.90 -12.91 6.67
N LEU A 23 23.73 -12.95 7.71
CA LEU A 23 24.91 -13.80 7.83
C LEU A 23 25.03 -14.25 9.28
N SER A 24 25.04 -15.56 9.51
CA SER A 24 25.30 -16.13 10.83
C SER A 24 26.75 -15.89 11.24
N GLN A 25 27.04 -15.95 12.54
CA GLN A 25 28.41 -15.81 13.05
C GLN A 25 29.34 -16.85 12.42
N ASP A 26 28.91 -18.10 12.32
CA ASP A 26 29.67 -19.18 11.68
C ASP A 26 30.01 -18.87 10.21
N GLN A 27 29.08 -18.27 9.45
CA GLN A 27 29.32 -17.87 8.07
C GLN A 27 30.33 -16.72 7.98
N LYS A 28 30.25 -15.74 8.89
CA LYS A 28 31.23 -14.64 8.96
C LYS A 28 32.62 -15.17 9.27
N ASP A 29 32.73 -16.05 10.26
CA ASP A 29 34.00 -16.66 10.67
C ASP A 29 34.56 -17.55 9.56
N THR A 30 33.71 -18.28 8.83
CA THR A 30 34.12 -19.10 7.69
C THR A 30 34.70 -18.24 6.56
N LEU A 31 34.04 -17.13 6.20
CA LEU A 31 34.53 -16.20 5.17
C LEU A 31 35.87 -15.59 5.55
N LEU A 32 35.99 -15.17 6.81
CA LEU A 32 37.19 -14.54 7.35
C LEU A 32 38.35 -15.53 7.43
N ASN A 33 38.09 -16.77 7.85
CA ASN A 33 39.08 -17.85 7.86
C ASN A 33 39.49 -18.27 6.45
N ALA A 34 38.55 -18.37 5.50
CA ALA A 34 38.86 -18.66 4.10
C ALA A 34 39.75 -17.58 3.49
N SER A 35 39.48 -16.30 3.79
CA SER A 35 40.30 -15.18 3.33
C SER A 35 41.70 -15.17 3.93
N ARG A 36 41.85 -15.60 5.19
CA ARG A 36 43.17 -15.74 5.84
C ARG A 36 43.92 -16.96 5.32
N ALA A 37 43.23 -18.06 5.05
CA ALA A 37 43.81 -19.27 4.46
C ALA A 37 44.31 -19.04 3.02
N GLY A 38 43.71 -18.07 2.31
CA GLY A 38 44.16 -17.65 0.98
C GLY A 38 45.41 -16.77 0.96
N GLN A 39 46.02 -16.45 2.11
CA GLN A 39 47.24 -15.65 2.15
C GLN A 39 48.45 -16.46 1.65
N PRO A 40 49.29 -15.88 0.76
CA PRO A 40 50.50 -16.53 0.31
C PRO A 40 51.51 -16.69 1.44
N PRO A 41 52.47 -17.63 1.30
CA PRO A 41 53.60 -17.70 2.22
C PRO A 41 54.44 -16.42 2.17
N ASN A 42 55.29 -16.24 3.18
CA ASN A 42 56.23 -15.13 3.21
C ASN A 42 57.31 -15.33 2.12
N PHE A 43 57.27 -14.48 1.09
CA PHE A 43 58.22 -14.49 -0.01
C PHE A 43 59.43 -13.55 0.17
N THR A 44 59.61 -12.90 1.33
CA THR A 44 60.68 -11.89 1.52
C THR A 44 62.06 -12.44 1.19
N SER A 45 62.43 -13.61 1.71
CA SER A 45 63.74 -14.21 1.42
C SER A 45 63.90 -14.62 -0.05
N ILE A 46 62.82 -15.07 -0.69
CA ILE A 46 62.83 -15.43 -2.12
C ILE A 46 63.01 -14.17 -2.98
N LEU A 47 62.33 -13.07 -2.64
CA LEU A 47 62.47 -11.79 -3.31
C LEU A 47 63.88 -11.20 -3.15
N GLU A 48 64.50 -11.33 -1.98
CA GLU A 48 65.90 -10.93 -1.77
C GLU A 48 66.87 -11.73 -2.63
N GLN A 49 66.66 -13.05 -2.77
CA GLN A 49 67.47 -13.89 -3.65
C GLN A 49 67.24 -13.56 -5.14
N LEU A 50 66.01 -13.25 -5.53
CA LEU A 50 65.64 -12.84 -6.89
C LEU A 50 66.27 -11.51 -7.32
N ASP A 51 66.67 -10.67 -6.36
CA ASP A 51 67.36 -9.40 -6.61
C ASP A 51 68.87 -9.55 -6.79
N GLN A 52 69.42 -10.74 -6.56
CA GLN A 52 70.83 -11.01 -6.82
C GLN A 52 71.08 -11.30 -8.30
N ASN A 53 72.24 -10.83 -8.79
CA ASN A 53 72.69 -11.15 -10.14
C ASN A 53 73.00 -12.64 -10.27
N VAL A 54 72.70 -13.22 -11.43
CA VAL A 54 72.96 -14.64 -11.73
C VAL A 54 74.47 -14.94 -11.77
N THR A 55 75.28 -13.94 -12.13
CA THR A 55 76.73 -14.00 -12.16
C THR A 55 77.34 -12.95 -11.23
N GLU A 56 78.52 -13.27 -10.69
CA GLU A 56 79.29 -12.37 -9.82
C GLU A 56 79.79 -11.10 -10.55
N GLY A 57 79.88 -11.16 -11.90
CA GLY A 57 80.22 -10.03 -12.76
C GLY A 57 79.56 -10.12 -14.14
N SER A 58 79.77 -9.09 -14.96
CA SER A 58 79.22 -8.99 -16.33
C SER A 58 80.05 -9.86 -17.29
N LEU A 59 79.41 -10.87 -17.89
CA LEU A 59 80.01 -11.70 -18.93
C LEU A 59 80.38 -10.85 -20.17
N LEU A 60 79.62 -9.79 -20.43
CA LEU A 60 79.88 -8.81 -21.49
C LEU A 60 81.14 -7.96 -21.21
N ASP A 61 81.37 -7.57 -19.97
CA ASP A 61 82.56 -6.81 -19.59
C ASP A 61 83.80 -7.70 -19.72
N LEU A 62 83.72 -8.94 -19.24
CA LEU A 62 84.78 -9.95 -19.40
C LEU A 62 85.09 -10.23 -20.89
N ALA A 63 84.05 -10.38 -21.71
CA ALA A 63 84.21 -10.55 -23.16
C ALA A 63 84.93 -9.36 -23.80
N THR A 64 84.63 -8.14 -23.33
CA THR A 64 85.27 -6.91 -23.82
C THR A 64 86.73 -6.81 -23.38
N GLU A 65 87.05 -7.22 -22.15
CA GLU A 65 88.43 -7.29 -21.66
C GLU A 65 89.27 -8.30 -22.45
N LEU A 66 88.71 -9.47 -22.79
CA LEU A 66 89.40 -10.48 -23.62
C LEU A 66 89.70 -9.95 -25.02
N GLU A 67 88.80 -9.19 -25.63
CA GLU A 67 89.05 -8.55 -26.93
C GLU A 67 90.14 -7.48 -26.86
N GLN A 68 90.13 -6.65 -25.81
CA GLN A 68 91.17 -5.65 -25.58
C GLN A 68 92.54 -6.29 -25.32
N LEU A 69 92.56 -7.46 -24.68
CA LEU A 69 93.78 -8.23 -24.47
C LEU A 69 94.26 -8.84 -25.79
N ALA A 70 93.35 -9.35 -26.62
CA ALA A 70 93.64 -9.93 -27.94
C ALA A 70 94.38 -8.94 -28.85
N ASP A 71 94.04 -7.65 -28.79
CA ASP A 71 94.69 -6.61 -29.59
C ASP A 71 96.14 -6.29 -29.15
N LYS A 72 96.58 -6.79 -27.98
CA LYS A 72 97.91 -6.56 -27.40
C LYS A 72 98.84 -7.79 -27.45
N VAL A 73 98.34 -8.96 -27.84
CA VAL A 73 99.10 -10.23 -27.89
C VAL A 73 99.44 -10.68 -29.31
N GLY A 74 100.32 -11.68 -29.42
CA GLY A 74 100.74 -12.27 -30.69
C GLY A 74 99.60 -12.98 -31.44
N PRO A 75 99.76 -13.19 -32.77
CA PRO A 75 98.70 -13.65 -33.65
C PRO A 75 98.14 -15.04 -33.30
N GLU A 76 98.93 -15.93 -32.68
CA GLU A 76 98.48 -17.27 -32.27
C GLU A 76 97.40 -17.22 -31.18
N VAL A 77 97.53 -16.33 -30.19
CA VAL A 77 96.63 -16.26 -29.02
C VAL A 77 95.43 -15.33 -29.26
N ARG A 78 95.57 -14.40 -30.21
CA ARG A 78 94.54 -13.40 -30.52
C ARG A 78 93.23 -14.02 -30.99
N ASP A 79 93.30 -15.02 -31.85
CA ASP A 79 92.10 -15.59 -32.47
C ASP A 79 91.31 -16.45 -31.46
N ASP A 80 92.01 -17.12 -30.53
CA ASP A 80 91.43 -17.85 -29.40
C ASP A 80 90.72 -16.90 -28.43
N LEU A 81 91.38 -15.80 -28.00
CA LEU A 81 90.77 -14.79 -27.12
C LEU A 81 89.51 -14.17 -27.73
N LYS A 82 89.50 -13.93 -29.05
CA LYS A 82 88.31 -13.45 -29.78
C LYS A 82 87.23 -14.52 -29.89
N ALA A 83 87.59 -15.80 -29.96
CA ALA A 83 86.63 -16.90 -29.93
C ALA A 83 85.97 -17.03 -28.55
N ASP A 84 86.75 -16.98 -27.47
CA ASP A 84 86.26 -17.03 -26.09
C ASP A 84 85.35 -15.83 -25.78
N ALA A 85 85.71 -14.62 -26.23
CA ALA A 85 84.86 -13.44 -26.10
C ALA A 85 83.50 -13.60 -26.81
N ARG A 86 83.47 -14.25 -27.98
CA ARG A 86 82.19 -14.55 -28.67
C ARG A 86 81.37 -15.58 -27.89
N GLN A 87 81.99 -16.63 -27.37
CA GLN A 87 81.32 -17.64 -26.55
C GLN A 87 80.71 -17.02 -25.28
N LEU A 88 81.43 -16.12 -24.60
CA LEU A 88 80.91 -15.40 -23.43
C LEU A 88 79.66 -14.56 -23.77
N ARG A 89 79.61 -13.93 -24.94
CA ARG A 89 78.42 -13.18 -25.38
C ARG A 89 77.25 -14.08 -25.75
N GLU A 90 77.50 -15.23 -26.37
CA GLU A 90 76.45 -16.23 -26.60
C GLU A 90 75.90 -16.78 -25.28
N LEU A 91 76.80 -17.09 -24.33
CA LEU A 91 76.43 -17.55 -23.00
C LEU A 91 75.62 -16.50 -22.23
N ASP A 92 76.01 -15.22 -22.29
CA ASP A 92 75.23 -14.12 -21.68
C ASP A 92 73.81 -14.05 -22.24
N LYS A 93 73.68 -14.15 -23.57
CA LYS A 93 72.38 -14.16 -24.24
C LYS A 93 71.54 -15.37 -23.83
N GLU A 94 72.13 -16.55 -23.79
CA GLU A 94 71.46 -17.76 -23.33
C GLU A 94 71.02 -17.63 -21.87
N MET A 95 71.90 -17.10 -21.01
CA MET A 95 71.64 -16.88 -19.59
C MET A 95 70.52 -15.85 -19.36
N GLN A 96 70.46 -14.78 -20.13
CA GLN A 96 69.33 -13.84 -20.09
C GLN A 96 68.01 -14.54 -20.39
N THR A 97 67.97 -15.36 -21.45
CA THR A 97 66.75 -16.05 -21.87
C THR A 97 66.32 -17.15 -20.90
N SER A 98 67.28 -17.89 -20.35
CA SER A 98 67.03 -19.06 -19.51
C SER A 98 66.80 -18.71 -18.04
N PHE A 99 67.37 -17.59 -17.56
CA PHE A 99 67.29 -17.21 -16.14
C PHE A 99 66.69 -15.82 -15.92
N SER A 100 67.26 -14.77 -16.49
CA SER A 100 66.85 -13.38 -16.19
C SER A 100 65.37 -13.13 -16.48
N VAL A 101 64.87 -13.53 -17.65
CA VAL A 101 63.46 -13.35 -18.04
C VAL A 101 62.50 -14.17 -17.16
N PRO A 102 62.71 -15.48 -16.92
CA PRO A 102 61.89 -16.25 -15.99
C PRO A 102 61.91 -15.72 -14.54
N LEU A 103 63.08 -15.32 -14.03
CA LEU A 103 63.22 -14.78 -12.67
C LEU A 103 62.47 -13.45 -12.51
N HIS A 104 62.57 -12.56 -13.50
CA HIS A 104 61.80 -11.32 -13.51
C HIS A 104 60.28 -11.59 -13.48
N ARG A 105 59.80 -12.51 -14.33
CA ARG A 105 58.38 -12.93 -14.32
C ARG A 105 57.97 -13.57 -13.00
N LEU A 106 58.83 -14.36 -12.38
CA LEU A 106 58.57 -14.94 -11.06
C LEU A 106 58.41 -13.83 -10.00
N LYS A 107 59.29 -12.83 -10.00
CA LYS A 107 59.20 -11.66 -9.11
C LYS A 107 57.88 -10.90 -9.29
N GLU A 108 57.49 -10.63 -10.54
CA GLU A 108 56.21 -9.97 -10.84
C GLU A 108 55.01 -10.79 -10.37
N ASN A 109 55.02 -12.11 -10.61
CA ASN A 109 53.96 -13.01 -10.17
C ASN A 109 53.85 -13.06 -8.65
N ILE A 110 54.97 -13.11 -7.93
CA ILE A 110 55.00 -13.07 -6.46
C ILE A 110 54.35 -11.77 -5.95
N HIS A 111 54.75 -10.62 -6.47
CA HIS A 111 54.13 -9.34 -6.10
C HIS A 111 52.65 -9.28 -6.48
N GLY A 112 52.27 -9.84 -7.62
CA GLY A 112 50.89 -9.96 -8.07
C GLY A 112 50.03 -10.76 -7.08
N VAL A 113 50.48 -11.95 -6.68
CA VAL A 113 49.80 -12.80 -5.70
C VAL A 113 49.71 -12.13 -4.34
N GLN A 114 50.79 -11.51 -3.85
CA GLN A 114 50.77 -10.76 -2.58
C GLN A 114 49.72 -9.65 -2.58
N ARG A 115 49.65 -8.87 -3.67
CA ARG A 115 48.66 -7.79 -3.82
C ARG A 115 47.24 -8.33 -3.88
N GLN A 116 47.00 -9.37 -4.68
CA GLN A 116 45.67 -9.98 -4.83
C GLN A 116 45.18 -10.59 -3.53
N ALA A 117 46.05 -11.26 -2.77
CA ALA A 117 45.69 -11.83 -1.48
C ALA A 117 45.39 -10.78 -0.42
N ALA A 118 46.18 -9.70 -0.34
CA ALA A 118 45.88 -8.57 0.55
C ALA A 118 44.55 -7.90 0.16
N GLN A 119 44.28 -7.77 -1.14
CA GLN A 119 43.02 -7.23 -1.64
C GLN A 119 41.83 -8.14 -1.29
N LEU A 120 41.97 -9.46 -1.40
CA LEU A 120 40.94 -10.43 -1.01
C LEU A 120 40.56 -10.28 0.46
N GLU A 121 41.54 -10.12 1.35
CA GLU A 121 41.30 -9.89 2.78
C GLU A 121 40.61 -8.55 3.04
N ALA A 122 41.09 -7.48 2.42
CA ALA A 122 40.45 -6.16 2.54
C ALA A 122 38.99 -6.18 2.05
N GLN A 123 38.72 -6.83 0.91
CA GLN A 123 37.37 -6.94 0.35
C GLN A 123 36.45 -7.81 1.20
N THR A 124 36.97 -8.92 1.74
CA THR A 124 36.20 -9.80 2.62
C THR A 124 35.80 -9.06 3.90
N ASN A 125 36.75 -8.36 4.53
CA ASN A 125 36.46 -7.55 5.72
C ASN A 125 35.44 -6.43 5.42
N ALA A 126 35.59 -5.72 4.31
CA ALA A 126 34.65 -4.68 3.90
C ALA A 126 33.23 -5.23 3.61
N ALA A 127 33.13 -6.42 3.02
CA ALA A 127 31.85 -7.08 2.77
C ALA A 127 31.17 -7.52 4.08
N LEU A 128 31.95 -8.08 5.03
CA LEU A 128 31.44 -8.48 6.36
C LEU A 128 30.99 -7.26 7.18
N ASP A 129 31.69 -6.14 7.08
CA ASP A 129 31.32 -4.89 7.72
C ASP A 129 30.00 -4.34 7.16
N LYS A 130 29.88 -4.24 5.83
CA LYS A 130 28.63 -3.83 5.18
C LYS A 130 27.45 -4.75 5.52
N ALA A 131 27.69 -6.06 5.56
CA ALA A 131 26.66 -7.01 5.97
C ALA A 131 26.22 -6.80 7.43
N SER A 132 27.16 -6.46 8.32
CA SER A 132 26.84 -6.19 9.72
C SER A 132 26.09 -4.87 9.89
N GLN A 133 26.46 -3.82 9.15
CA GLN A 133 25.70 -2.56 9.11
C GLN A 133 24.28 -2.77 8.57
N ALA A 134 24.13 -3.58 7.51
CA ALA A 134 22.81 -3.91 6.95
C ALA A 134 21.96 -4.70 7.96
N GLN A 135 22.56 -5.66 8.67
CA GLN A 135 21.90 -6.40 9.74
C GLN A 135 21.41 -5.47 10.87
N GLU A 136 22.26 -4.54 11.32
CA GLU A 136 21.92 -3.57 12.37
C GLU A 136 20.78 -2.63 11.92
N PHE A 137 20.83 -2.15 10.68
CA PHE A 137 19.75 -1.35 10.10
C PHE A 137 18.44 -2.13 10.07
N LEU A 138 18.49 -3.41 9.66
CA LEU A 138 17.30 -4.25 9.61
C LEU A 138 16.69 -4.46 11.00
N GLU A 139 17.51 -4.66 12.02
CA GLU A 139 17.06 -4.85 13.40
C GLU A 139 16.50 -3.58 14.05
N LYS A 140 17.12 -2.41 13.78
CA LYS A 140 16.77 -1.15 14.47
C LYS A 140 15.74 -0.31 13.72
N GLU A 141 15.88 -0.17 12.41
CA GLU A 141 15.12 0.82 11.63
C GLU A 141 13.88 0.23 10.97
N THR A 142 13.90 -1.04 10.56
CA THR A 142 12.76 -1.66 9.83
C THR A 142 11.45 -1.56 10.61
N GLY A 143 11.48 -1.81 11.92
CA GLY A 143 10.28 -1.71 12.76
C GLY A 143 9.70 -0.30 12.79
N ASN A 144 10.57 0.72 12.88
CA ASN A 144 10.18 2.12 12.87
C ASN A 144 9.65 2.55 11.50
N ILE A 145 10.31 2.12 10.41
CA ILE A 145 9.88 2.41 9.04
C ILE A 145 8.49 1.83 8.81
N ILE A 146 8.26 0.55 9.12
CA ILE A 146 6.94 -0.06 8.94
C ILE A 146 5.90 0.65 9.79
N LYS A 147 6.22 1.01 11.03
CA LYS A 147 5.31 1.75 11.91
C LYS A 147 4.92 3.10 11.31
N ASN A 148 5.90 3.85 10.80
CA ASN A 148 5.67 5.17 10.21
C ASN A 148 4.90 5.09 8.89
N GLU A 149 5.25 4.17 7.99
CA GLU A 149 4.54 3.99 6.72
C GLU A 149 3.10 3.52 6.95
N THR A 150 2.89 2.59 7.88
CA THR A 150 1.55 2.12 8.24
C THR A 150 0.74 3.24 8.91
N TRP A 151 1.38 4.11 9.69
CA TRP A 151 0.74 5.29 10.26
C TRP A 151 0.30 6.29 9.18
N ALA A 152 1.18 6.61 8.23
CA ALA A 152 0.87 7.52 7.13
C ALA A 152 -0.32 6.99 6.29
N PHE A 153 -0.32 5.68 5.99
CA PHE A 153 -1.44 5.02 5.31
C PHE A 153 -2.75 5.09 6.11
N LEU A 154 -2.69 4.88 7.43
CA LEU A 154 -3.86 4.97 8.29
C LEU A 154 -4.41 6.40 8.36
N GLU A 155 -3.54 7.40 8.42
CA GLU A 155 -3.92 8.81 8.43
C GLU A 155 -4.66 9.19 7.13
N GLU A 156 -4.15 8.75 5.97
CA GLU A 156 -4.80 8.95 4.68
C GLU A 156 -6.18 8.28 4.63
N LEU A 157 -6.30 7.02 5.08
CA LEU A 157 -7.59 6.34 5.16
C LEU A 157 -8.60 7.09 6.05
N LEU A 158 -8.16 7.58 7.21
CA LEU A 158 -9.04 8.32 8.12
C LEU A 158 -9.50 9.64 7.51
N ASP A 159 -8.64 10.33 6.76
CA ASP A 159 -9.00 11.55 6.04
C ASP A 159 -10.06 11.29 4.94
N PHE A 160 -9.93 10.18 4.21
CA PHE A 160 -10.96 9.72 3.26
C PHE A 160 -12.30 9.47 3.96
N PHE A 161 -12.31 8.79 5.10
CA PHE A 161 -13.55 8.54 5.86
C PHE A 161 -14.17 9.84 6.38
N GLU A 162 -13.38 10.77 6.91
CA GLU A 162 -13.88 12.07 7.38
C GLU A 162 -14.51 12.88 6.24
N THR A 163 -13.83 12.91 5.08
CA THR A 163 -14.35 13.57 3.87
C THR A 163 -15.65 12.93 3.39
N TYR A 164 -15.71 11.59 3.36
CA TYR A 164 -16.91 10.86 2.95
C TYR A 164 -18.08 11.09 3.90
N ILE A 165 -17.86 11.05 5.23
CA ILE A 165 -18.91 11.30 6.22
C ILE A 165 -19.41 12.75 6.10
N SER A 166 -18.51 13.71 5.90
CA SER A 166 -18.86 15.12 5.70
C SER A 166 -19.73 15.30 4.44
N TRP A 167 -19.32 14.69 3.33
CA TRP A 167 -20.08 14.66 2.09
C TRP A 167 -21.45 13.99 2.26
N ALA A 168 -21.51 12.84 2.93
CA ALA A 168 -22.75 12.10 3.17
C ALA A 168 -23.72 12.91 4.02
N LYS A 169 -23.24 13.57 5.08
CA LYS A 169 -24.05 14.46 5.92
C LYS A 169 -24.56 15.66 5.13
N SER A 170 -23.72 16.26 4.28
CA SER A 170 -24.11 17.36 3.41
C SER A 170 -25.17 16.95 2.41
N SER A 171 -24.99 15.82 1.72
CA SER A 171 -25.93 15.28 0.73
C SER A 171 -27.25 14.87 1.37
N LEU A 172 -27.21 14.25 2.56
CA LEU A 172 -28.41 13.92 3.32
C LEU A 172 -29.19 15.17 3.73
N THR A 173 -28.52 16.24 4.17
CA THR A 173 -29.18 17.47 4.63
C THR A 173 -29.63 18.35 3.46
N GLY A 174 -28.82 18.41 2.39
CA GLY A 174 -29.00 19.27 1.23
C GLY A 174 -29.99 18.70 0.22
N ASP A 175 -29.84 17.43 -0.15
CA ASP A 175 -30.55 16.85 -1.29
C ASP A 175 -31.69 15.93 -0.83
N VAL A 176 -31.45 15.10 0.19
CA VAL A 176 -32.42 14.08 0.63
C VAL A 176 -33.43 14.64 1.63
N ALA A 177 -32.98 15.38 2.65
CA ALA A 177 -33.85 15.92 3.70
C ALA A 177 -34.81 16.99 3.16
N ARG A 178 -34.45 17.68 2.06
CA ARG A 178 -35.35 18.60 1.35
C ARG A 178 -36.52 17.89 0.66
N CYS A 179 -36.35 16.63 0.28
CA CYS A 179 -37.43 15.84 -0.33
C CYS A 179 -38.47 15.37 0.69
N LYS A 180 -38.14 15.29 1.99
CA LYS A 180 -39.08 14.87 3.04
C LYS A 180 -40.29 15.81 3.19
N PRO A 181 -40.14 17.14 3.37
CA PRO A 181 -41.28 18.04 3.43
C PRO A 181 -42.05 18.07 2.10
N LEU A 182 -41.37 17.95 0.96
CA LEU A 182 -42.02 17.90 -0.36
C LEU A 182 -42.91 16.65 -0.50
N ALA A 183 -42.40 15.48 -0.14
CA ALA A 183 -43.17 14.24 -0.11
C ALA A 183 -44.36 14.32 0.86
N GLN A 184 -44.15 14.86 2.08
CA GLN A 184 -45.23 15.07 3.05
C GLN A 184 -46.31 16.03 2.55
N THR A 185 -45.94 17.10 1.83
CA THR A 185 -46.94 18.00 1.25
C THR A 185 -47.77 17.32 0.17
N LEU A 186 -47.16 16.45 -0.64
CA LEU A 186 -47.87 15.69 -1.67
C LEU A 186 -48.84 14.67 -1.06
N ASP A 187 -48.39 13.89 -0.07
CA ASP A 187 -49.24 12.94 0.67
C ASP A 187 -50.42 13.66 1.35
N ASN A 188 -50.18 14.82 1.95
CA ASN A 188 -51.23 15.60 2.59
C ASN A 188 -52.26 16.13 1.56
N VAL A 189 -51.80 16.57 0.39
CA VAL A 189 -52.70 17.03 -0.69
C VAL A 189 -53.51 15.87 -1.25
N GLU A 190 -52.91 14.70 -1.43
CA GLU A 190 -53.60 13.48 -1.85
C GLU A 190 -54.69 13.10 -0.84
N THR A 191 -54.34 13.04 0.44
CA THR A 191 -55.28 12.73 1.53
C THR A 191 -56.44 13.71 1.60
N ILE A 192 -56.18 15.02 1.53
CA ILE A 192 -57.25 16.05 1.54
C ILE A 192 -58.16 15.88 0.32
N THR A 193 -57.59 15.63 -0.85
CA THR A 193 -58.35 15.58 -2.10
C THR A 193 -59.21 14.31 -2.17
N CYS A 194 -58.63 13.16 -1.85
CA CYS A 194 -59.36 11.89 -1.88
C CYS A 194 -60.39 11.79 -0.74
N ASP A 195 -59.97 11.95 0.52
CA ASP A 195 -60.82 11.59 1.65
C ASP A 195 -61.80 12.68 2.06
N TYR A 196 -61.50 13.95 1.76
CA TYR A 196 -62.42 15.04 2.11
C TYR A 196 -63.21 15.52 0.91
N ILE A 197 -62.58 15.75 -0.25
CA ILE A 197 -63.30 16.33 -1.39
C ILE A 197 -64.08 15.25 -2.14
N LEU A 198 -63.44 14.15 -2.55
CA LEU A 198 -64.12 13.10 -3.32
C LEU A 198 -65.18 12.38 -2.49
N ASP A 199 -64.89 12.03 -1.24
CA ASP A 199 -65.88 11.41 -0.36
C ASP A 199 -67.05 12.33 0.00
N SER A 200 -66.81 13.64 0.23
CA SER A 200 -67.91 14.59 0.46
C SER A 200 -68.78 14.75 -0.78
N LEU A 201 -68.18 14.78 -1.97
CA LEU A 201 -68.93 14.80 -3.23
C LEU A 201 -69.73 13.51 -3.39
N ASN A 202 -69.14 12.37 -3.09
CA ASN A 202 -69.82 11.07 -3.18
C ASN A 202 -71.00 10.97 -2.20
N ALA A 203 -70.82 11.42 -0.96
CA ALA A 203 -71.89 11.49 0.03
C ALA A 203 -73.00 12.48 -0.38
N PHE A 204 -72.64 13.62 -0.96
CA PHE A 204 -73.59 14.58 -1.51
C PHE A 204 -74.43 13.98 -2.64
N TRP A 205 -73.79 13.32 -3.61
CA TRP A 205 -74.49 12.66 -4.72
C TRP A 205 -75.37 11.50 -4.25
N PHE A 206 -74.91 10.72 -3.26
CA PHE A 206 -75.69 9.66 -2.64
C PHE A 206 -76.95 10.20 -1.95
N SER A 207 -76.81 11.29 -1.19
CA SER A 207 -77.94 11.96 -0.53
C SER A 207 -78.96 12.50 -1.55
N LEU A 208 -78.49 13.14 -2.62
CA LEU A 208 -79.36 13.69 -3.68
C LEU A 208 -80.13 12.58 -4.41
N GLY A 209 -79.48 11.44 -4.69
CA GLY A 209 -80.13 10.26 -5.25
C GLY A 209 -81.26 9.73 -4.34
N TRP A 210 -81.00 9.64 -3.04
CA TRP A 210 -81.97 9.13 -2.06
C TRP A 210 -83.17 10.06 -1.88
N CYS A 211 -82.93 11.37 -1.82
CA CYS A 211 -83.98 12.38 -1.82
C CYS A 211 -84.88 12.25 -3.06
N THR A 212 -84.28 12.06 -4.24
CA THR A 212 -85.02 11.87 -5.49
C THR A 212 -85.86 10.60 -5.47
N PHE A 213 -85.31 9.49 -4.93
CA PHE A 213 -86.02 8.22 -4.81
C PHE A 213 -87.25 8.30 -3.90
N PHE A 214 -87.20 9.05 -2.79
CA PHE A 214 -88.37 9.20 -1.91
C PHE A 214 -89.36 10.28 -2.34
N LEU A 215 -88.88 11.38 -2.93
CA LEU A 215 -89.76 12.47 -3.37
C LEU A 215 -90.60 12.08 -4.59
N LEU A 216 -90.06 11.30 -5.53
CA LEU A 216 -90.80 10.88 -6.73
C LEU A 216 -92.09 10.08 -6.39
N PRO A 217 -92.05 9.00 -5.59
CA PRO A 217 -93.25 8.29 -5.16
C PRO A 217 -94.15 9.16 -4.29
N SER A 218 -93.57 9.98 -3.39
CA SER A 218 -94.35 10.85 -2.51
C SER A 218 -95.17 11.88 -3.28
N ILE A 219 -94.61 12.48 -4.34
CA ILE A 219 -95.33 13.40 -5.22
C ILE A 219 -96.44 12.67 -5.98
N ILE A 220 -96.19 11.47 -6.51
CA ILE A 220 -97.21 10.67 -7.20
C ILE A 220 -98.36 10.32 -6.25
N LEU A 221 -98.06 9.87 -5.03
CA LEU A 221 -99.05 9.57 -4.01
C LEU A 221 -99.81 10.82 -3.56
N ALA A 222 -99.13 11.95 -3.37
CA ALA A 222 -99.76 13.23 -3.03
C ALA A 222 -100.74 13.69 -4.11
N VAL A 223 -100.38 13.56 -5.39
CA VAL A 223 -101.28 13.89 -6.52
C VAL A 223 -102.48 12.93 -6.58
N ARG A 224 -102.27 11.62 -6.33
CA ARG A 224 -103.35 10.63 -6.27
C ARG A 224 -104.30 10.88 -5.09
N LEU A 225 -103.77 11.18 -3.91
CA LEU A 225 -104.52 11.53 -2.70
C LEU A 225 -105.27 12.85 -2.88
N ALA A 226 -104.67 13.88 -3.47
CA ALA A 226 -105.37 15.14 -3.77
C ALA A 226 -106.60 14.90 -4.68
N LYS A 227 -106.49 13.94 -5.62
CA LYS A 227 -107.61 13.52 -6.47
C LYS A 227 -108.70 12.76 -5.69
N PHE A 228 -108.34 12.02 -4.65
CA PHE A 228 -109.26 11.26 -3.80
C PHE A 228 -109.93 12.15 -2.73
N TYR A 229 -109.17 13.08 -2.14
CA TYR A 229 -109.66 14.05 -1.17
C TYR A 229 -110.72 14.98 -1.78
N ARG A 230 -110.52 15.41 -3.05
CA ARG A 230 -111.54 16.16 -3.80
C ARG A 230 -112.84 15.38 -4.07
N ARG A 231 -112.87 14.06 -3.86
CA ARG A 231 -114.08 13.22 -3.99
C ARG A 231 -114.79 12.95 -2.66
N MET A 232 -114.14 13.16 -1.52
CA MET A 232 -114.68 12.77 -0.20
C MET A 232 -115.58 13.85 0.43
N ASP A 233 -115.55 15.09 -0.07
CA ASP A 233 -116.36 16.21 0.46
C ASP A 233 -117.87 16.14 0.10
N PHE A 234 -118.34 15.08 -0.56
CA PHE A 234 -119.74 14.94 -0.99
C PHE A 234 -120.57 13.92 -0.18
N ALA A 235 -120.04 13.34 0.89
CA ALA A 235 -120.79 12.36 1.70
C ALA A 235 -120.80 12.73 3.20
N ASP A 236 -121.92 13.35 3.56
CA ASP A 236 -122.63 13.28 4.84
C ASP A 236 -122.22 14.17 6.02
N VAL A 237 -122.98 15.27 6.05
CA VAL A 237 -123.24 16.27 7.09
C VAL A 237 -124.48 15.86 7.93
N ASN A 238 -124.48 16.21 9.23
CA ASN A 238 -125.55 16.21 10.28
C ASN A 238 -125.60 14.96 11.20
N ARG A 239 -125.38 14.99 12.53
CA ARG A 239 -125.72 15.98 13.60
C ARG A 239 -124.85 15.82 14.89
N PRO A 240 -124.79 16.83 15.80
CA PRO A 240 -123.88 16.98 16.96
C PRO A 240 -124.63 16.93 18.34
N PRO A 241 -124.09 17.42 19.49
CA PRO A 241 -122.81 17.17 20.18
C PRO A 241 -123.01 16.70 21.66
N THR A 242 -121.99 16.12 22.30
CA THR A 242 -121.88 16.18 23.78
C THR A 242 -120.50 16.67 24.19
N PHE A 243 -120.51 17.87 24.74
CA PHE A 243 -119.38 18.62 25.24
C PHE A 243 -119.24 18.28 26.73
N ASN A 244 -118.10 17.74 27.16
CA ASN A 244 -117.72 17.72 28.57
C ASN A 244 -116.26 18.16 28.68
N PHE A 245 -116.08 19.40 29.11
CA PHE A 245 -114.83 19.91 29.67
C PHE A 245 -114.73 19.44 31.11
N TYR A 246 -113.56 18.97 31.57
CA TYR A 246 -112.91 19.30 32.87
C TYR A 246 -111.54 18.59 32.89
N LYS A 247 -110.43 19.33 32.68
CA LYS A 247 -109.59 20.04 33.68
C LYS A 247 -108.44 19.16 34.20
N MET A 248 -107.22 19.48 33.75
CA MET A 248 -105.96 18.83 34.15
C MET A 248 -105.60 19.11 35.61
N PRO A 249 -104.99 18.14 36.33
CA PRO A 249 -104.12 18.41 37.46
C PRO A 249 -102.65 18.17 37.10
N ARG A 250 -101.80 19.09 37.59
CA ARG A 250 -100.33 18.98 37.67
C ARG A 250 -99.92 18.30 38.99
N PRO A 251 -98.63 17.90 39.15
CA PRO A 251 -98.20 16.67 39.81
C PRO A 251 -97.78 16.85 41.28
N THR A 252 -97.56 15.74 41.99
CA THR A 252 -96.66 15.67 43.15
C THR A 252 -95.99 14.29 43.31
N THR A 253 -94.71 14.36 43.65
CA THR A 253 -93.75 13.34 44.05
C THR A 253 -94.08 12.64 45.38
N ARG A 254 -93.60 11.38 45.51
CA ARG A 254 -92.64 10.88 46.53
C ARG A 254 -93.07 9.53 47.15
N HIS A 255 -92.25 8.51 46.96
CA HIS A 255 -91.54 7.80 48.03
C HIS A 255 -90.19 7.35 47.49
#